data_AF-A0A8D0KMF4-F1
#
_entry.id   AF-A0A8D0KMF4-F1
#
_cell.length_a   1.000
_cell.length_b   1.000
_cell.length_c   1.000
_cell.angle_alpha   90.00
_cell.angle_beta   90.00
_cell.angle_gamma   90.00
#
_symmetry.space_group_name_H-M   'P 1'
#
loop_
_entity.id
_entity.type
_entity.pdbx_description
1 polymer ?
#
loop_
_entity_poly.entity_id
_entity_poly.type
_entity_poly.pdbx_seq_one_letter_code
_entity_poly.pdbx_strand_id
1 'polypeptide(L)'
;LDGRVPFSLQAQHQPLPLPPKFDGSRDQLPVFLAQTHLFIEQQPQDFPTDSSKVAFLIGLLSGQTAKWAMPLVLQTSPLLNDLQGFLKSMSRNWKERECVVQLSKSTE
;
A
#
# COMPACT_ATOMS: atom_id res chain seq x y z
N LEU A 1 -18.57 50.05 2.94
CA LEU A 1 -17.70 49.09 3.64
C LEU A 1 -18.07 47.70 3.12
N ASP A 2 -17.70 47.40 1.87
CA ASP A 2 -17.99 46.10 1.26
C ASP A 2 -16.83 45.16 1.58
N GLY A 3 -17.03 44.35 2.62
CA GLY A 3 -16.07 43.39 3.13
C GLY A 3 -15.92 42.20 2.20
N ARG A 4 -15.31 42.43 1.03
CA ARG A 4 -14.94 41.38 0.10
C ARG A 4 -13.86 40.52 0.74
N VAL A 5 -14.29 39.47 1.43
CA VAL A 5 -13.42 38.35 1.78
C VAL A 5 -12.76 37.88 0.48
N PRO A 6 -11.43 37.81 0.39
CA PRO A 6 -10.83 37.12 -0.73
C PRO A 6 -11.30 35.67 -0.60
N PHE A 7 -12.02 35.19 -1.61
CA PHE A 7 -12.15 33.76 -1.85
C PHE A 7 -10.73 33.26 -2.08
N SER A 8 -10.05 32.91 -1.00
CA SER A 8 -8.80 32.18 -1.08
C SER A 8 -9.14 30.92 -1.85
N LEU A 9 -8.71 30.85 -3.12
CA LEU A 9 -8.47 29.60 -3.82
C LEU A 9 -7.32 28.90 -3.08
N GLN A 10 -7.54 28.52 -1.83
CA GLN A 10 -6.91 27.34 -1.30
C GLN A 10 -7.58 26.25 -2.09
N ALA A 11 -6.94 25.85 -3.20
CA ALA A 11 -7.17 24.59 -3.87
C ALA A 11 -7.43 23.60 -2.74
N GLN A 12 -8.71 23.23 -2.57
CA GLN A 12 -9.12 22.32 -1.52
C GLN A 12 -8.35 21.06 -1.90
N HIS A 13 -7.23 20.83 -1.21
CA HIS A 13 -6.47 19.60 -1.26
C HIS A 13 -7.44 18.58 -0.68
N GLN A 14 -8.38 18.14 -1.51
CA GLN A 14 -9.39 17.18 -1.11
C GLN A 14 -8.55 15.95 -0.80
N PRO A 15 -8.45 15.53 0.48
CA PRO A 15 -7.65 14.38 0.79
C PRO A 15 -8.25 13.25 -0.03
N LEU A 16 -7.42 12.62 -0.87
CA LEU A 16 -7.86 11.44 -1.59
C LEU A 16 -8.46 10.49 -0.55
N PRO A 17 -9.59 9.82 -0.85
CA PRO A 17 -10.11 8.83 0.06
C PRO A 17 -9.03 7.79 0.34
N LEU A 18 -8.84 7.46 1.62
CA LEU A 18 -7.90 6.42 2.04
C LEU A 18 -8.16 5.14 1.23
N PRO A 19 -7.10 4.50 0.71
CA PRO A 19 -7.27 3.25 -0.01
C PRO A 19 -7.94 2.20 0.88
N PRO A 20 -8.77 1.30 0.30
CA PRO A 20 -9.32 0.18 1.04
C PRO A 20 -8.20 -0.74 1.55
N LYS A 21 -8.46 -1.40 2.68
CA LYS A 21 -7.53 -2.38 3.23
C LYS A 21 -7.36 -3.57 2.29
N PHE A 22 -6.13 -4.01 2.11
CA PHE A 22 -5.76 -5.12 1.25
C PHE A 22 -5.67 -6.43 2.04
N ASP A 23 -6.68 -7.29 1.90
CA ASP A 23 -6.69 -8.59 2.58
C ASP A 23 -5.74 -9.63 1.94
N GLY A 24 -5.30 -9.37 0.71
CA GLY A 24 -4.49 -10.30 -0.07
C GLY A 24 -5.15 -10.82 -1.34
N SER A 25 -6.28 -10.25 -1.75
CA SER A 25 -6.93 -10.60 -3.02
C SER A 25 -6.05 -10.23 -4.21
N ARG A 26 -5.61 -11.21 -5.01
CA ARG A 26 -4.69 -10.97 -6.13
C ARG A 26 -5.25 -10.00 -7.17
N ASP A 27 -6.53 -10.11 -7.50
CA ASP A 27 -7.21 -9.21 -8.43
C ASP A 27 -7.17 -7.75 -7.97
N GLN A 28 -7.12 -7.54 -6.66
CA GLN A 28 -7.06 -6.21 -6.06
C GLN A 28 -5.62 -5.73 -5.84
N LEU A 29 -4.60 -6.57 -5.98
CA LEU A 29 -3.20 -6.17 -5.81
C LEU A 29 -2.79 -5.02 -6.74
N PRO A 30 -3.00 -5.09 -8.08
CA PRO A 30 -2.63 -3.98 -8.96
C PRO A 30 -3.43 -2.71 -8.63
N VAL A 31 -4.70 -2.85 -8.27
CA VAL A 31 -5.57 -1.73 -7.90
C VAL A 31 -5.08 -1.07 -6.61
N PHE A 32 -4.75 -1.87 -5.60
CA PHE A 32 -4.20 -1.42 -4.33
C PHE A 32 -2.87 -0.67 -4.51
N LEU A 33 -1.96 -1.21 -5.31
CA LEU A 33 -0.68 -0.57 -5.61
C LEU A 33 -0.86 0.77 -6.34
N ALA A 34 -1.77 0.83 -7.32
CA ALA A 34 -2.05 2.07 -8.04
C ALA A 34 -2.68 3.13 -7.12
N GLN A 35 -3.64 2.75 -6.26
CA GLN A 35 -4.30 3.67 -5.34
C GLN A 35 -3.35 4.21 -4.27
N THR A 36 -2.51 3.35 -3.70
CA THR A 36 -1.52 3.75 -2.69
C THR A 36 -0.44 4.66 -3.29
N HIS A 37 0.03 4.35 -4.50
CA HIS A 37 0.96 5.23 -5.22
C HIS A 37 0.35 6.62 -5.45
N LEU A 38 -0.87 6.68 -5.98
CA LEU A 38 -1.57 7.94 -6.23
C LEU A 38 -1.78 8.74 -4.93
N PHE A 39 -2.12 8.07 -3.83
CA PHE A 39 -2.30 8.72 -2.52
C PHE A 39 -1.00 9.35 -2.01
N ILE A 40 0.12 8.65 -2.15
CA ILE A 40 1.46 9.15 -1.78
C ILE A 40 1.86 10.33 -2.68
N GLU A 41 1.62 10.25 -3.99
CA GLU A 41 1.93 11.32 -4.93
C GLU A 41 1.11 12.60 -4.71
N GLN A 42 -0.13 12.47 -4.23
CA GLN A 42 -0.94 13.64 -3.87
C GLN A 42 -0.55 14.25 -2.52
N GLN A 43 0.11 13.49 -1.64
CA GLN A 43 0.52 13.94 -0.30
C GLN A 43 2.02 13.72 -0.06
N PRO A 44 2.90 14.28 -0.90
CA PRO A 44 4.34 14.05 -0.79
C PRO A 44 4.91 14.59 0.54
N GLN A 45 4.24 15.59 1.14
CA GLN A 45 4.61 16.18 2.42
C GLN A 45 4.41 15.23 3.62
N ASP A 46 3.42 14.33 3.55
CA ASP A 46 3.13 13.35 4.61
C ASP A 46 4.05 12.11 4.51
N PHE A 47 4.64 11.90 3.32
CA PHE A 47 5.48 10.74 3.02
C PHE A 47 6.88 11.12 2.49
N PRO A 48 7.67 11.89 3.27
CA PRO A 48 8.99 12.37 2.83
C PRO A 48 10.04 11.25 2.74
N THR A 49 9.81 10.11 3.41
CA THR A 49 10.75 8.97 3.42
C THR A 49 10.09 7.71 2.91
N ASP A 50 10.89 6.80 2.35
CA ASP A 50 10.40 5.49 1.92
C ASP A 50 9.90 4.67 3.12
N SER A 51 10.46 4.89 4.31
CA SER A 51 9.97 4.32 5.57
C SER A 51 8.51 4.68 5.85
N SER A 52 8.16 5.97 5.73
CA SER A 52 6.79 6.45 5.91
C SER A 52 5.82 5.83 4.89
N LYS A 53 6.25 5.69 3.63
CA LYS A 53 5.45 5.07 2.55
C LYS A 53 5.21 3.59 2.81
N VAL A 54 6.26 2.86 3.22
CA VAL A 54 6.15 1.42 3.54
C VAL A 54 5.29 1.21 4.79
N ALA A 55 5.45 2.03 5.83
CA ALA A 55 4.60 1.97 7.01
C ALA A 55 3.12 2.18 6.67
N PHE A 56 2.81 3.13 5.79
CA PHE A 56 1.46 3.35 5.28
C PHE A 56 0.91 2.14 4.54
N LEU A 57 1.68 1.59 3.59
CA LEU A 57 1.31 0.36 2.88
C LEU A 57 1.01 -0.79 3.85
N ILE A 58 1.88 -1.01 4.85
CA ILE A 58 1.70 -2.04 5.87
C ILE A 58 0.42 -1.80 6.70
N GLY A 59 0.12 -0.55 7.04
CA GLY A 59 -1.11 -0.19 7.77
C GLY A 59 -2.39 -0.47 6.98
N LEU A 60 -2.30 -0.51 5.65
CA LEU A 60 -3.42 -0.88 4.79
C LEU A 60 -3.51 -2.40 4.56
N LEU A 61 -2.53 -3.19 4.99
CA LEU A 61 -2.61 -4.65 4.89
C LEU A 61 -3.60 -5.22 5.90
N SER A 62 -4.29 -6.30 5.53
CA SER A 62 -5.20 -7.03 6.40
C SER A 62 -5.12 -8.54 6.22
N GLY A 63 -5.72 -9.29 7.14
CA GLY A 63 -5.79 -10.75 7.06
C GLY A 63 -4.41 -11.41 6.86
N GLN A 64 -4.24 -12.08 5.72
CA GLN A 64 -3.05 -12.86 5.43
C GLN A 64 -1.83 -12.00 5.05
N THR A 65 -2.05 -10.81 4.49
CA THR A 65 -0.96 -9.88 4.11
C THR A 65 -0.34 -9.21 5.31
N ALA A 66 -1.16 -8.79 6.27
CA ALA A 66 -0.69 -8.22 7.53
C ALA A 66 0.18 -9.21 8.31
N LYS A 67 -0.22 -10.50 8.35
CA LYS A 67 0.57 -11.56 9.00
C LYS A 67 1.95 -11.75 8.37
N TRP A 68 2.07 -11.57 7.05
CA TRP A 68 3.35 -11.64 6.34
C TRP A 68 4.22 -10.40 6.60
N ALA A 69 3.62 -9.22 6.70
CA ALA A 69 4.35 -7.99 6.98
C ALA A 69 4.79 -7.87 8.46
N MET A 70 4.06 -8.48 9.39
CA MET A 70 4.35 -8.45 10.83
C MET A 70 5.82 -8.80 11.17
N PRO A 71 6.40 -9.93 10.70
CA PRO A 71 7.81 -10.24 10.98
C PRO A 71 8.81 -9.26 10.35
N LEU A 72 8.44 -8.56 9.26
CA LEU A 72 9.29 -7.50 8.68
C LEU A 72 9.35 -6.29 9.61
N VAL A 73 8.21 -5.91 10.18
CA VAL A 73 8.07 -4.81 11.16
C VAL A 73 8.82 -5.14 12.45
N LEU A 74 8.56 -6.32 13.02
CA LEU A 74 9.16 -6.76 14.29
C LEU A 74 10.69 -6.86 14.23
N GLN A 75 11.23 -7.28 13.09
CA GLN A 75 12.68 -7.39 12.89
C GLN A 75 13.32 -6.09 12.40
N THR A 76 12.55 -5.00 12.27
CA THR A 76 13.03 -3.73 11.69
C THR A 76 13.79 -3.97 10.38
N SER A 77 13.22 -4.81 9.51
CA SER A 77 13.88 -5.25 8.29
C SER A 77 14.32 -4.03 7.45
N PRO A 78 15.48 -4.07 6.78
CA PRO A 78 15.89 -3.00 5.87
C PRO A 78 14.84 -2.73 4.77
N LEU A 79 14.00 -3.72 4.45
CA LEU A 79 12.85 -3.58 3.55
C LEU A 79 11.83 -2.54 4.01
N LEU A 80 11.76 -2.21 5.31
CA LEU A 80 10.87 -1.17 5.80
C LEU A 80 11.32 0.22 5.32
N ASN A 81 12.60 0.43 5.03
CA ASN A 81 13.14 1.69 4.55
C ASN A 81 13.34 1.70 3.03
N ASP A 82 12.91 0.65 2.32
CA ASP A 82 13.06 0.50 0.88
C ASP A 82 11.71 0.18 0.24
N LEU A 83 11.04 1.23 -0.25
CA LEU A 83 9.73 1.10 -0.88
C LEU A 83 9.77 0.14 -2.07
N GLN A 84 10.79 0.25 -2.93
CA GLN A 84 10.87 -0.55 -4.14
C GLN A 84 11.05 -2.04 -3.82
N GLY A 85 11.95 -2.38 -2.90
CA GLY A 85 12.15 -3.75 -2.44
C GLY A 85 10.94 -4.31 -1.71
N PHE A 86 10.24 -3.49 -0.93
CA PHE A 86 8.97 -3.88 -0.31
C PHE A 86 7.91 -4.26 -1.38
N LEU A 87 7.68 -3.37 -2.35
CA LEU A 87 6.72 -3.61 -3.45
C LEU A 87 7.09 -4.82 -4.29
N LYS A 88 8.38 -5.02 -4.57
CA LYS A 88 8.89 -6.20 -5.29
C LYS A 88 8.66 -7.48 -4.49
N SER A 89 8.92 -7.46 -3.19
CA SER A 89 8.71 -8.61 -2.29
C SER A 89 7.22 -8.94 -2.17
N MET A 90 6.37 -7.92 -2.02
CA MET A 90 4.92 -8.07 -1.96
C MET A 90 4.37 -8.64 -3.28
N SER A 91 4.78 -8.07 -4.41
CA SER A 91 4.40 -8.55 -5.73
C SER A 91 4.81 -10.00 -5.95
N ARG A 92 6.00 -10.41 -5.52
CA ARG A 92 6.46 -11.80 -5.60
C ARG A 92 5.59 -12.73 -4.75
N ASN A 93 5.38 -12.38 -3.48
CA ASN A 93 4.64 -13.22 -2.53
C ASN A 93 3.18 -13.43 -2.93
N TRP A 94 2.54 -12.43 -3.55
CA TRP A 94 1.15 -12.52 -3.98
C TRP A 94 0.98 -12.97 -5.43
N LYS A 95 1.96 -12.82 -6.33
CA LYS A 95 1.92 -13.43 -7.67
C LYS A 95 2.17 -14.95 -7.63
N GLU A 96 2.96 -15.47 -6.70
CA GLU A 96 3.48 -16.85 -6.80
C GLU A 96 2.58 -17.94 -6.16
N ARG A 97 1.60 -17.61 -5.31
CA ARG A 97 0.75 -18.66 -4.69
C ARG A 97 -0.38 -19.23 -5.59
N GLU A 98 -0.24 -19.16 -6.92
CA GLU A 98 -1.08 -19.96 -7.84
C GLU A 98 -0.46 -21.31 -8.17
N CYS A 99 0.85 -21.51 -8.01
CA CYS A 99 1.47 -22.72 -8.53
C CYS A 99 1.36 -23.96 -7.60
N VAL A 100 1.10 -23.79 -6.30
CA VAL A 100 1.18 -24.91 -5.33
C VAL A 100 -0.14 -25.50 -4.86
N VAL A 101 -1.28 -25.12 -5.47
CA VAL A 101 -2.59 -25.73 -5.14
C VAL A 101 -3.24 -26.48 -6.31
N GLN A 102 -2.46 -26.81 -7.35
CA GLN A 102 -2.89 -27.68 -8.45
C GLN A 102 -1.98 -28.90 -8.69
N LEU A 103 -0.89 -29.10 -7.94
CA LEU A 103 -0.09 -30.34 -8.00
C LEU A 103 -0.33 -31.25 -6.78
N SER A 104 -1.60 -31.45 -6.41
CA SER A 104 -2.00 -32.48 -5.44
C SER A 104 -3.44 -32.96 -5.64
N LYS A 105 -3.91 -33.10 -6.89
CA LYS A 105 -5.08 -33.93 -7.22
C LYS A 105 -4.90 -34.58 -8.60
N SER A 106 -4.11 -35.64 -8.65
CA SER A 106 -4.32 -36.77 -9.56
C SER A 106 -3.34 -37.89 -9.17
N THR A 107 -3.68 -38.60 -8.10
CA THR A 107 -3.40 -40.03 -8.04
C THR A 107 -4.72 -40.68 -8.39
N GLU A 108 -4.84 -41.10 -9.64
CA GLU A 108 -5.61 -42.27 -10.09
C GLU A 108 -4.84 -42.87 -11.26
#